data_AF-A0A962XHN2-F1
#
_entry.id   AF-A0A962XHN2-F1
#
_cell.length_a   1.000
_cell.length_b   1.000
_cell.length_c   1.000
_cell.angle_alpha   90.00
_cell.angle_beta   90.00
_cell.angle_gamma   90.00
#
_symmetry.space_group_name_H-M   'P 1'
#
loop_
_entity.id
_entity.type
_entity.pdbx_description
1 polymer ?
#
loop_
_entity_poly.entity_id
_entity_poly.type
_entity_poly.pdbx_seq_one_letter_code
_entity_poly.pdbx_strand_id
1 'polypeptide(L)'
;NGVGPGEVHLWQLQARKADGTLGEKLWQRVYDSALIEVTGETLGAAETWEESEFLELSQRYFTGCRARQDQVRVDEQLARGDLAGIERDFRLIEDGPPTVLLFVAQNAQDVGLWERYQAIREDPYLGVAEQEQRFRVFKQAFYERVVQVHAQEAAGLDRDVVSRLNAGPETYTREAGFIGLPGESATCIF
;
A
#
# COMPACT_ATOMS: atom_id res chain seq x y z
N ASN A 1 -13.55 -2.64 39.20
CA ASN A 1 -12.19 -2.64 38.61
C ASN A 1 -11.69 -4.07 38.68
N GLY A 2 -11.42 -4.68 37.53
CA GLY A 2 -11.21 -6.12 37.38
C GLY A 2 -10.11 -6.65 38.31
N VAL A 3 -10.38 -7.77 38.97
CA VAL A 3 -9.59 -8.34 40.09
C VAL A 3 -8.56 -9.37 39.58
N GLY A 4 -8.33 -9.46 38.27
CA GLY A 4 -7.41 -10.43 37.66
C GLY A 4 -6.41 -9.75 36.72
N PRO A 5 -5.22 -10.36 36.52
CA PRO A 5 -4.28 -9.90 35.52
C PRO A 5 -4.93 -9.91 34.13
N GLY A 6 -4.68 -8.87 33.33
CA GLY A 6 -5.07 -8.86 31.92
C GLY A 6 -4.17 -9.80 31.12
N GLU A 7 -4.77 -10.61 30.24
CA GLU A 7 -4.03 -11.53 29.38
C GLU A 7 -3.90 -10.94 27.97
N VAL A 8 -2.69 -11.01 27.40
CA VAL A 8 -2.40 -10.60 26.03
C VAL A 8 -1.76 -11.77 25.30
N HIS A 9 -2.40 -12.20 24.20
CA HIS A 9 -1.88 -13.26 23.34
C HIS A 9 -1.21 -12.66 22.11
N LEU A 10 0.09 -12.93 21.93
CA LEU A 10 0.86 -12.56 20.74
C LEU A 10 0.81 -13.69 19.71
N TRP A 11 0.19 -13.42 18.57
CA TRP A 11 0.05 -14.39 17.48
C TRP A 11 1.03 -14.07 16.35
N GLN A 12 1.80 -15.06 15.90
CA GLN A 12 2.58 -14.96 14.66
C GLN A 12 1.83 -15.67 13.53
N LEU A 13 1.15 -14.88 12.70
CA LEU A 13 0.38 -15.40 11.58
C LEU A 13 1.25 -15.59 10.34
N GLN A 14 1.02 -16.69 9.62
CA GLN A 14 1.72 -17.05 8.39
C GLN A 14 0.73 -17.39 7.29
N ALA A 15 1.05 -16.97 6.06
CA ALA A 15 0.29 -17.37 4.88
C ALA A 15 0.38 -18.88 4.69
N ARG A 16 -0.69 -19.54 4.25
CA ARG A 16 -0.65 -20.96 3.89
C ARG A 16 -0.45 -21.09 2.38
N LYS A 17 0.56 -21.85 1.97
CA LYS A 17 0.79 -22.17 0.56
C LYS A 17 -0.19 -23.24 0.08
N ALA A 18 -0.38 -23.35 -1.24
CA ALA A 18 -1.28 -24.31 -1.87
C ALA A 18 -0.91 -25.78 -1.58
N ASP A 19 0.37 -26.05 -1.28
CA ASP A 19 0.89 -27.35 -0.85
C ASP A 19 0.68 -27.63 0.66
N GLY A 20 0.01 -26.72 1.36
CA GLY A 20 -0.27 -26.82 2.80
C GLY A 20 0.89 -26.39 3.70
N THR A 21 2.05 -26.02 3.14
CA THR A 21 3.20 -25.55 3.92
C THR A 21 3.02 -24.10 4.39
N LEU A 22 3.72 -23.75 5.47
CA LEU A 22 3.73 -22.40 6.00
C LEU A 22 4.57 -21.49 5.07
N GLY A 23 3.96 -20.40 4.66
CA GLY A 23 4.53 -19.35 3.83
C GLY A 23 5.07 -18.18 4.65
N GLU A 24 5.10 -16.99 4.03
CA GLU A 24 5.65 -15.79 4.67
C GLU A 24 4.83 -15.36 5.90
N LYS A 25 5.48 -14.63 6.80
CA LYS A 25 4.79 -14.06 7.96
C LYS A 25 3.95 -12.87 7.50
N LEU A 26 2.67 -12.84 7.83
CA LEU A 26 1.75 -11.83 7.28
C LEU A 26 2.16 -10.40 7.62
N TRP A 27 2.80 -10.18 8.78
CA TRP A 27 3.28 -8.87 9.18
C TRP A 27 4.33 -8.29 8.23
N GLN A 28 5.06 -9.12 7.46
CA GLN A 28 6.13 -8.65 6.55
C GLN A 28 5.60 -7.74 5.44
N ARG A 29 4.29 -7.75 5.19
CA ARG A 29 3.63 -6.87 4.21
C ARG A 29 3.33 -5.47 4.75
N VAL A 30 3.25 -5.33 6.07
CA VAL A 30 2.71 -4.13 6.75
C VAL A 30 3.75 -3.46 7.62
N TYR A 31 4.60 -4.25 8.29
CA TYR A 31 5.58 -3.77 9.25
C TYR A 31 6.99 -4.13 8.79
N ASP A 32 7.92 -3.20 9.05
CA ASP A 32 9.35 -3.47 8.91
C ASP A 32 9.79 -4.56 9.89
N SER A 33 10.59 -5.51 9.39
CA SER A 33 11.31 -6.50 10.18
C SER A 33 12.00 -5.94 11.42
N ALA A 34 12.61 -4.75 11.33
CA ALA A 34 13.29 -4.12 12.44
C ALA A 34 12.33 -3.81 13.60
N LEU A 35 11.11 -3.36 13.31
CA LEU A 35 10.11 -3.08 14.36
C LEU A 35 9.69 -4.35 15.08
N ILE A 36 9.45 -5.43 14.34
CA ILE A 36 9.06 -6.73 14.91
C ILE A 36 10.19 -7.34 15.75
N GLU A 37 11.44 -7.21 15.30
CA GLU A 37 12.60 -7.63 16.08
C GLU A 37 12.74 -6.83 17.39
N VAL A 38 12.58 -5.50 17.35
CA VAL A 38 12.57 -4.67 18.56
C VAL A 38 11.46 -5.08 19.51
N THR A 39 10.25 -5.33 18.99
CA THR A 39 9.13 -5.80 19.82
C THR A 39 9.48 -7.13 20.49
N GLY A 40 10.03 -8.09 19.74
CA GLY A 40 10.45 -9.38 20.27
C GLY A 40 11.51 -9.27 21.37
N GLU A 41 12.51 -8.42 21.19
CA GLU A 41 13.56 -8.19 22.19
C GLU A 41 13.08 -7.38 23.40
N THR A 42 12.17 -6.43 23.19
CA THR A 42 11.64 -5.60 24.27
C THR A 42 10.79 -6.44 25.21
N LEU A 43 9.89 -7.26 24.64
CA LEU A 43 9.08 -8.21 25.40
C LEU A 43 9.93 -9.36 25.96
N GLY A 44 10.97 -9.77 25.23
CA GLY A 44 11.91 -10.80 25.66
C GLY A 44 11.21 -12.13 25.96
N ALA A 45 11.64 -12.79 27.04
CA ALA A 45 11.05 -14.03 27.55
C ALA A 45 10.15 -13.81 28.78
N ALA A 46 9.77 -12.56 29.08
CA ALA A 46 8.94 -12.26 30.23
C ALA A 46 7.49 -12.67 29.96
N GLU A 47 6.93 -13.51 30.83
CA GLU A 47 5.55 -14.00 30.73
C GLU A 47 4.53 -12.99 31.30
N THR A 48 4.97 -12.13 32.22
CA THR A 48 4.12 -11.16 32.93
C THR A 48 4.82 -9.82 33.06
N TRP A 49 4.04 -8.75 33.03
CA TRP A 49 4.50 -7.38 33.22
C TRP A 49 3.56 -6.67 34.20
N GLU A 50 4.11 -5.94 35.15
CA GLU A 50 3.34 -5.06 36.00
C GLU A 50 2.97 -3.78 35.24
N GLU A 51 1.80 -3.21 35.52
CA GLU A 51 1.36 -1.98 34.86
C GLU A 51 2.35 -0.82 35.10
N SER A 52 3.03 -0.81 36.25
CA SER A 52 4.08 0.19 36.55
C SER A 52 5.30 0.10 35.64
N GLU A 53 5.56 -1.05 35.03
CA GLU A 53 6.70 -1.27 34.12
C GLU A 53 6.39 -0.85 32.68
N PHE A 54 5.13 -0.57 32.36
CA PHE A 54 4.67 -0.26 31.00
C PHE A 54 5.39 0.96 30.39
N LEU A 55 5.66 1.99 31.20
CA LEU A 55 6.35 3.19 30.74
C LEU A 55 7.80 2.88 30.35
N GLU A 56 8.50 2.08 31.15
CA GLU A 56 9.87 1.66 30.88
C GLU A 56 9.92 0.74 29.65
N LEU A 57 8.97 -0.18 29.53
CA LEU A 57 8.83 -1.05 28.37
C LEU A 57 8.65 -0.26 27.07
N SER A 58 7.79 0.75 27.10
CA SER A 58 7.57 1.66 25.98
C SER A 58 8.85 2.43 25.63
N GLN A 59 9.57 2.96 26.62
CA GLN A 59 10.83 3.67 26.40
C GLN A 59 11.91 2.76 25.79
N ARG A 60 12.03 1.52 26.27
CA ARG A 60 12.94 0.51 25.71
C ARG A 60 12.60 0.20 24.25
N TYR A 61 11.32 -0.01 23.94
CA TYR A 61 10.87 -0.23 22.57
C TYR A 61 11.26 0.94 21.66
N PHE A 62 10.88 2.17 21.99
CA PHE A 62 11.19 3.32 21.14
C PHE A 62 12.69 3.61 21.03
N THR A 63 13.46 3.36 22.09
CA THR A 63 14.92 3.48 22.05
C THR A 63 15.54 2.44 21.11
N GLY A 64 15.07 1.19 21.17
CA GLY A 64 15.50 0.12 20.26
C GLY A 64 15.14 0.41 18.80
N CYS A 65 13.92 0.94 18.57
CA CYS A 65 13.51 1.37 17.24
C CYS A 65 14.41 2.49 16.69
N ARG A 66 14.72 3.51 17.50
CA ARG A 66 15.63 4.59 17.08
C ARG A 66 17.03 4.07 16.77
N ALA A 67 17.59 3.21 17.63
CA ALA A 67 18.93 2.65 17.43
C ALA A 67 19.04 1.82 16.13
N ARG A 68 17.93 1.21 15.69
CA ARG A 68 17.86 0.45 14.43
C ARG A 68 17.47 1.29 13.21
N GLN A 69 16.86 2.46 13.43
CA GLN A 69 16.59 3.46 12.41
C GLN A 69 17.80 4.35 12.10
N ASP A 70 18.89 4.25 12.86
CA ASP A 70 20.09 5.03 12.58
C ASP A 70 20.76 4.60 11.26
N GLN A 71 21.10 5.62 10.47
CA GLN A 71 21.65 5.64 9.10
C GLN A 71 22.85 4.71 8.81
N VAL A 72 23.41 4.04 9.83
CA VAL A 72 24.62 3.21 9.75
C VAL A 72 24.49 2.08 8.72
N ARG A 73 23.28 1.54 8.53
CA ARG A 73 23.05 0.45 7.56
C ARG A 73 23.15 0.92 6.10
N VAL A 74 22.74 2.16 5.82
CA VAL A 74 22.81 2.77 4.48
C VAL A 74 24.26 3.14 4.16
N ASP A 75 25.01 3.65 5.13
CA ASP A 75 26.42 3.98 4.95
C ASP A 75 27.28 2.75 4.65
N GLU A 76 27.00 1.61 5.31
CA GLU A 76 27.68 0.35 4.99
C GLU A 76 27.30 -0.21 3.61
N GLN A 77 26.03 -0.08 3.19
CA GLN A 77 25.59 -0.49 1.87
C GLN A 77 26.16 0.43 0.77
N LEU A 78 26.24 1.74 1.03
CA LEU A 78 26.89 2.74 0.18
C LEU A 78 28.39 2.46 0.06
N ALA A 79 29.06 2.13 1.18
CA ALA A 79 30.48 1.76 1.19
C ALA A 79 30.78 0.48 0.40
N ARG A 80 29.81 -0.44 0.29
CA ARG A 80 29.90 -1.66 -0.53
C ARG A 80 29.47 -1.46 -1.98
N GLY A 81 28.98 -0.27 -2.35
CA GLY A 81 28.48 0.05 -3.68
C GLY A 81 27.19 -0.70 -4.04
N ASP A 82 26.47 -1.24 -3.06
CA ASP A 82 25.23 -1.99 -3.27
C ASP A 82 24.03 -1.04 -3.36
N LEU A 83 24.01 -0.24 -4.43
CA LEU A 83 22.94 0.72 -4.70
C LEU A 83 21.60 0.03 -4.96
N ALA A 84 21.62 -1.18 -5.50
CA ALA A 84 20.42 -1.99 -5.76
C ALA A 84 19.78 -2.50 -4.46
N GLY A 85 20.59 -2.89 -3.47
CA GLY A 85 20.10 -3.24 -2.13
C GLY A 85 19.47 -2.06 -1.40
N ILE A 86 20.06 -0.86 -1.53
CA ILE A 86 19.52 0.37 -0.94
C ILE A 86 18.17 0.73 -1.57
N GLU A 87 18.04 0.69 -2.90
CA GLU A 87 16.77 0.98 -3.59
C GLU A 87 15.65 0.00 -3.17
N ARG A 88 16.00 -1.25 -2.89
CA ARG A 88 15.03 -2.26 -2.43
C ARG A 88 14.59 -2.05 -0.99
N ASP A 89 15.54 -1.74 -0.12
CA ASP A 89 15.35 -1.75 1.34
C ASP A 89 15.00 -0.35 1.90
N PHE A 90 15.30 0.72 1.16
CA PHE A 90 15.03 2.11 1.53
C PHE A 90 13.85 2.66 0.70
N ARG A 91 12.63 2.50 1.22
CA ARG A 91 11.46 3.23 0.72
C ARG A 91 11.23 4.45 1.59
N LEU A 92 11.37 5.64 1.01
CA LEU A 92 10.92 6.87 1.65
C LEU A 92 9.43 6.72 1.99
N ILE A 93 9.04 7.16 3.20
CA ILE A 93 7.66 7.10 3.70
C ILE A 93 6.68 7.87 2.78
N GLU A 94 7.20 8.76 1.92
CA GLU A 94 6.45 9.51 0.92
C GLU A 94 6.13 8.72 -0.36
N ASP A 95 6.90 7.66 -0.66
CA ASP A 95 6.65 6.76 -1.77
C ASP A 95 5.85 5.56 -1.26
N GLY A 96 4.53 5.75 -1.18
CA GLY A 96 3.60 4.65 -0.99
C GLY A 96 3.83 3.53 -2.04
N PRO A 97 3.33 2.31 -1.79
CA PRO A 97 3.35 1.25 -2.79
C PRO A 97 2.85 1.79 -4.14
N PRO A 98 3.53 1.48 -5.26
CA PRO A 98 3.28 2.12 -6.54
C PRO A 98 1.79 2.07 -6.85
N THR A 99 1.17 3.22 -7.08
CA THR A 99 -0.25 3.30 -7.40
C THR A 99 -0.45 3.48 -8.90
N VAL A 100 -1.54 2.95 -9.42
CA VAL A 100 -2.03 3.22 -10.78
C VAL A 100 -3.37 3.95 -10.68
N LEU A 101 -3.64 4.80 -11.66
CA LEU A 101 -4.86 5.60 -11.74
C LEU A 101 -5.90 4.89 -12.59
N LEU A 102 -7.05 4.55 -12.01
CA LEU A 102 -8.16 3.92 -12.70
C LEU A 102 -9.35 4.86 -12.80
N PHE A 103 -9.81 5.15 -14.02
CA PHE A 103 -11.06 5.85 -14.26
C PHE A 103 -12.21 4.83 -14.28
N VAL A 104 -13.11 4.94 -13.29
CA VAL A 104 -14.25 4.03 -13.12
C VAL A 104 -15.45 4.53 -13.94
N ALA A 105 -15.79 3.80 -15.00
CA ALA A 105 -16.97 4.07 -15.81
C ALA A 105 -18.14 3.18 -15.37
N GLN A 106 -19.19 3.78 -14.80
CA GLN A 106 -20.40 3.07 -14.36
C GLN A 106 -21.57 3.28 -15.32
N ASN A 107 -21.71 4.51 -15.82
CA ASN A 107 -22.85 4.93 -16.62
C ASN A 107 -22.40 5.47 -17.99
N ALA A 108 -23.36 5.59 -18.92
CA ALA A 108 -23.11 6.18 -20.25
C ALA A 108 -22.52 7.61 -20.18
N GLN A 109 -22.85 8.37 -19.12
CA GLN A 109 -22.26 9.68 -18.87
C GLN A 109 -20.75 9.60 -18.58
N ASP A 110 -20.30 8.58 -17.85
CA ASP A 110 -18.89 8.40 -17.49
C ASP A 110 -18.08 7.95 -18.70
N VAL A 111 -18.69 7.11 -19.56
CA VAL A 111 -18.12 6.74 -20.87
C VAL A 111 -17.91 7.98 -21.72
N GLY A 112 -18.88 8.89 -21.77
CA GLY A 112 -18.74 10.17 -22.49
C GLY A 112 -17.67 11.10 -21.91
N LEU A 113 -17.44 11.08 -20.59
CA LEU A 113 -16.33 11.83 -19.96
C LEU A 113 -14.98 11.25 -20.34
N TRP A 114 -14.88 9.92 -20.37
CA TRP A 114 -13.67 9.20 -20.79
C TRP A 114 -13.32 9.48 -22.26
N GLU A 115 -14.30 9.41 -23.15
CA GLU A 115 -14.10 9.71 -24.58
C GLU A 115 -13.66 11.16 -24.81
N ARG A 116 -14.22 12.12 -24.07
CA ARG A 116 -13.77 13.53 -24.12
C ARG A 116 -12.34 13.69 -23.63
N TYR A 117 -11.94 12.95 -22.61
CA TYR A 117 -10.55 12.95 -22.13
C TYR A 117 -9.59 12.38 -23.17
N GLN A 118 -9.91 11.21 -23.76
CA GLN A 118 -9.10 10.62 -24.83
C GLN A 118 -9.01 11.54 -26.05
N ALA A 119 -10.13 12.15 -26.47
CA ALA A 119 -10.16 13.06 -27.60
C ALA A 119 -9.25 14.28 -27.42
N ILE A 120 -9.00 14.74 -26.18
CA ILE A 120 -8.07 15.84 -25.91
C ILE A 120 -6.61 15.34 -25.87
N ARG A 121 -6.39 14.17 -25.27
CA ARG A 121 -5.05 13.56 -25.12
C ARG A 121 -4.46 13.08 -26.43
N GLU A 122 -5.29 12.55 -27.32
CA GLU A 122 -4.88 11.92 -28.59
C GLU A 122 -4.93 12.90 -29.78
N ASP A 123 -5.40 14.14 -29.58
CA ASP A 123 -5.45 15.16 -30.64
C ASP A 123 -4.03 15.69 -30.94
N PRO A 124 -3.47 15.39 -32.13
CA PRO A 124 -2.12 15.79 -32.50
C PRO A 124 -1.99 17.29 -32.80
N TYR A 125 -3.12 18.00 -32.95
CA TYR A 125 -3.15 19.42 -33.30
C TYR A 125 -3.21 20.35 -32.07
N LEU A 126 -3.42 19.80 -30.87
CA LEU A 126 -3.47 20.58 -29.63
C LEU A 126 -2.11 20.60 -28.93
N GLY A 127 -1.63 21.80 -28.63
CA GLY A 127 -0.48 21.97 -27.75
C GLY A 127 -0.82 21.59 -26.30
N VAL A 128 0.20 21.24 -25.50
CA VAL A 128 0.03 20.83 -24.08
C VAL A 128 -0.78 21.85 -23.27
N ALA A 129 -0.57 23.15 -23.51
CA ALA A 129 -1.31 24.21 -22.83
C ALA A 129 -2.81 24.22 -23.20
N GLU A 130 -3.15 23.96 -24.46
CA GLU A 130 -4.53 23.92 -24.94
C GLU A 130 -5.24 22.65 -24.47
N GLN A 131 -4.52 21.53 -24.38
CA GLN A 131 -5.03 20.30 -23.79
C GLN A 131 -5.42 20.52 -22.32
N GLU A 132 -4.54 21.12 -21.51
CA GLU A 132 -4.84 21.43 -20.11
C GLU A 132 -6.02 22.41 -19.99
N GLN A 133 -6.11 23.42 -20.87
CA GLN A 133 -7.21 24.39 -20.85
C GLN A 133 -8.57 23.73 -21.17
N ARG A 134 -8.61 22.84 -22.16
CA ARG A 134 -9.84 22.09 -22.50
C ARG A 134 -10.19 21.07 -21.42
N PHE A 135 -9.19 20.41 -20.82
CA PHE A 135 -9.41 19.44 -19.75
C PHE A 135 -9.91 20.10 -18.45
N ARG A 136 -9.42 21.30 -18.11
CA ARG A 136 -9.84 22.07 -16.92
C ARG A 136 -11.35 22.22 -16.77
N VAL A 137 -12.10 22.30 -17.88
CA VAL A 137 -13.56 22.47 -17.87
C VAL A 137 -14.27 21.31 -17.18
N PHE A 138 -13.75 20.09 -17.28
CA PHE A 138 -14.36 18.89 -16.69
C PHE A 138 -13.41 18.09 -15.81
N LYS A 139 -12.23 18.66 -15.50
CA LYS A 139 -11.16 18.05 -14.70
C LYS A 139 -11.66 17.50 -13.38
N GLN A 140 -12.46 18.29 -12.65
CA GLN A 140 -13.01 17.86 -11.36
C GLN A 140 -13.91 16.63 -11.53
N ALA A 141 -14.89 16.71 -12.43
CA ALA A 141 -15.81 15.58 -12.70
C ALA A 141 -15.07 14.32 -13.16
N PHE A 142 -13.96 14.47 -13.87
CA PHE A 142 -13.10 13.36 -14.28
C PHE A 142 -12.40 12.73 -13.07
N TYR A 143 -11.70 13.52 -12.25
CA TYR A 143 -10.94 13.01 -11.10
C TYR A 143 -11.82 12.47 -9.96
N GLU A 144 -13.08 12.91 -9.85
CA GLU A 144 -14.06 12.30 -8.94
C GLU A 144 -14.33 10.82 -9.24
N ARG A 145 -14.02 10.35 -10.46
CA ARG A 145 -14.17 8.96 -10.90
C ARG A 145 -12.84 8.22 -10.99
N VAL A 146 -11.73 8.90 -10.70
CA VAL A 146 -10.40 8.30 -10.71
C VAL A 146 -10.09 7.78 -9.31
N VAL A 147 -9.82 6.48 -9.21
CA VAL A 147 -9.36 5.84 -7.99
C VAL A 147 -7.88 5.48 -8.13
N GLN A 148 -7.15 5.55 -7.03
CA GLN A 148 -5.77 5.08 -6.95
C GLN A 148 -5.78 3.68 -6.37
N VAL A 149 -5.19 2.72 -7.09
CA VAL A 149 -5.09 1.32 -6.64
C VAL A 149 -3.65 0.89 -6.66
N HIS A 150 -3.28 -0.11 -5.85
CA HIS A 150 -1.90 -0.57 -5.83
C HIS A 150 -1.58 -1.30 -7.13
N ALA A 151 -0.42 -1.01 -7.74
CA ALA A 151 0.03 -1.60 -8.99
C ALA A 151 0.20 -3.13 -8.92
N GLN A 152 0.30 -3.69 -7.70
CA GLN A 152 0.29 -5.14 -7.47
C GLN A 152 -1.09 -5.76 -7.76
N GLU A 153 -2.17 -5.01 -7.55
CA GLU A 153 -3.56 -5.42 -7.75
C GLU A 153 -4.06 -5.09 -9.18
N ALA A 154 -3.21 -4.43 -9.97
CA ALA A 154 -3.49 -4.01 -11.33
C ALA A 154 -2.27 -4.22 -12.24
N ALA A 155 -1.74 -5.44 -12.20
CA ALA A 155 -0.52 -5.81 -12.93
C ALA A 155 -0.71 -5.64 -14.44
N GLY A 156 0.19 -4.91 -15.10
CA GLY A 156 0.16 -4.67 -16.55
C GLY A 156 -0.41 -3.32 -16.97
N LEU A 157 -0.86 -2.48 -16.04
CA LEU A 157 -1.23 -1.09 -16.32
C LEU A 157 -0.04 -0.15 -16.12
N ASP A 158 0.03 0.86 -16.98
CA ASP A 158 1.03 1.93 -16.90
C ASP A 158 0.72 2.85 -15.70
N ARG A 159 1.76 3.23 -14.96
CA ARG A 159 1.65 4.09 -13.77
C ARG A 159 1.42 5.55 -14.15
N ASP A 160 1.91 5.98 -15.30
CA ASP A 160 1.86 7.38 -15.74
C ASP A 160 0.59 7.70 -16.55
N VAL A 161 -0.25 6.69 -16.80
CA VAL A 161 -1.45 6.81 -17.64
C VAL A 161 -2.68 6.38 -16.86
N VAL A 162 -3.72 7.23 -16.86
CA VAL A 162 -5.04 6.85 -16.34
C VAL A 162 -5.61 5.77 -17.25
N SER A 163 -5.99 4.63 -16.69
CA SER A 163 -6.59 3.51 -17.43
C SER A 163 -8.08 3.41 -17.16
N ARG A 164 -8.89 3.02 -18.16
CA ARG A 164 -10.35 2.87 -17.98
C ARG A 164 -10.71 1.52 -17.38
N LEU A 165 -11.48 1.55 -16.28
CA LEU A 165 -12.14 0.38 -15.71
C LEU A 165 -13.64 0.47 -15.95
N ASN A 166 -14.21 -0.52 -16.63
CA ASN A 166 -15.66 -0.67 -16.69
C ASN A 166 -16.13 -1.28 -15.36
N ALA A 167 -16.96 -0.55 -14.62
CA ALA A 167 -17.45 -1.00 -13.33
C ALA A 167 -18.45 -2.15 -13.50
N GLY A 168 -18.20 -3.23 -12.78
CA GLY A 168 -19.09 -4.38 -12.64
C GLY A 168 -18.97 -4.94 -11.23
N PRO A 169 -19.88 -5.86 -10.85
CA PRO A 169 -19.91 -6.44 -9.51
C PRO A 169 -18.61 -7.15 -9.11
N GLU A 170 -17.82 -7.58 -10.09
CA GLU A 170 -16.53 -8.27 -9.89
C GLU A 170 -15.31 -7.34 -9.98
N THR A 171 -15.48 -6.08 -10.42
CA THR A 171 -14.35 -5.15 -10.64
C THR A 171 -14.38 -3.95 -9.71
N TYR A 172 -15.55 -3.34 -9.53
CA TYR A 172 -15.70 -2.15 -8.68
C TYR A 172 -17.13 -2.02 -8.17
N THR A 173 -17.28 -1.87 -6.86
CA THR A 173 -18.56 -1.46 -6.25
C THR A 173 -18.36 -0.22 -5.38
N ARG A 174 -19.42 0.58 -5.21
CA ARG A 174 -19.35 1.79 -4.39
C ARG A 174 -19.06 1.48 -2.91
N GLU A 175 -19.49 0.32 -2.43
CA GLU A 175 -19.35 -0.10 -1.04
C GLU A 175 -18.01 -0.78 -0.77
N ALA A 176 -17.53 -1.64 -1.68
CA ALA A 176 -16.26 -2.36 -1.51
C ALA A 176 -15.05 -1.62 -2.11
N GLY A 177 -15.27 -0.62 -2.96
CA GLY A 177 -14.20 0.01 -3.73
C GLY A 177 -13.75 -0.86 -4.90
N PHE A 178 -12.45 -0.80 -5.23
CA PHE A 178 -11.82 -1.65 -6.24
C PHE A 178 -11.73 -3.10 -5.75
N ILE A 179 -12.20 -4.04 -6.56
CA ILE A 179 -12.25 -5.47 -6.25
C ILE A 179 -11.21 -6.24 -7.08
N GLY A 180 -11.00 -5.86 -8.34
CA GLY A 180 -10.05 -6.50 -9.23
C GLY A 180 -10.19 -6.07 -10.70
N LEU A 181 -9.25 -6.50 -11.54
CA LEU A 181 -9.32 -6.31 -12.98
C LEU A 181 -10.27 -7.35 -13.64
N PRO A 182 -10.90 -7.02 -14.77
CA PRO A 182 -11.79 -7.96 -15.47
C PRO A 182 -11.01 -9.22 -15.90
N GLY A 183 -11.44 -10.38 -15.40
CA GLY A 183 -10.83 -11.69 -15.69
C GLY A 183 -9.85 -12.20 -14.63
N GLU A 184 -9.53 -11.40 -13.61
CA GLU A 184 -8.86 -11.90 -12.41
C GLU A 184 -9.90 -12.43 -11.43
N SER A 185 -9.74 -13.68 -10.99
CA SER A 185 -10.59 -14.26 -9.94
C SER A 185 -10.40 -13.46 -8.66
N ALA A 186 -11.43 -12.71 -8.27
CA ALA A 186 -11.47 -11.91 -7.05
C ALA A 186 -11.02 -12.77 -5.86
N THR A 187 -9.85 -12.46 -5.31
CA THR A 187 -9.36 -13.12 -4.11
C THR A 187 -9.97 -12.39 -2.92
N CYS A 188 -11.25 -12.64 -2.64
CA CYS A 188 -11.86 -12.19 -1.39
C CYS A 188 -11.16 -12.90 -0.22
N ILE A 189 -10.43 -12.13 0.57
CA ILE A 189 -9.93 -12.56 1.87
C ILE A 189 -11.05 -12.28 2.88
N PHE A 190 -11.63 -13.35 3.45
CA PHE A 190 -12.55 -13.28 4.60
C PHE A 190 -11.78 -13.13 5.91
#